data_AF-A0A950YRA8-F1
#
_entry.id   AF-A0A950YRA8-F1
#
_cell.length_a   1.000
_cell.length_b   1.000
_cell.length_c   1.000
_cell.angle_alpha   90.00
_cell.angle_beta   90.00
_cell.angle_gamma   90.00
#
_symmetry.space_group_name_H-M   'P 1'
#
loop_
_entity.id
_entity.type
_entity.pdbx_description
1 polymer ?
#
loop_
_entity_poly.entity_id
_entity_poly.type
_entity_poly.pdbx_seq_one_letter_code
_entity_poly.pdbx_strand_id
1 'polypeptide(L)'
;MARSTSRQRFFFNLGALAAAVLLMMAAVAFGPGAVKGVGLGIGVAACVISLSFIAALVHHRRLEGDPELRVFGHILGLWSILAGAMASVAIWEIVGAVAFDPSVSRWLTLANGLIIAALACVGLVAHEICTERVVHVLEVVERPPQDRA
;
A
#
# COMPACT_ATOMS: atom_id res chain seq x y z
N MET A 1 -2.88 -6.26 21.32
CA MET A 1 -2.94 -6.73 19.92
C MET A 1 -3.02 -5.60 18.89
N ALA A 2 -3.72 -4.48 19.14
CA ALA A 2 -3.84 -3.35 18.18
C ALA A 2 -2.51 -2.69 17.72
N ARG A 3 -1.42 -2.77 18.49
CA ARG A 3 -0.11 -2.22 18.09
C ARG A 3 0.57 -2.97 16.94
N SER A 4 0.31 -4.26 16.73
CA SER A 4 1.00 -5.02 15.66
C SER A 4 0.42 -4.73 14.28
N THR A 5 -0.90 -4.58 14.17
CA THR A 5 -1.59 -4.27 12.91
C THR A 5 -1.27 -2.87 12.40
N SER A 6 -1.14 -1.89 13.31
CA SER A 6 -0.71 -0.53 12.97
C SER A 6 0.71 -0.52 12.36
N ARG A 7 1.69 -1.12 13.06
CA ARG A 7 3.06 -1.26 12.53
C ARG A 7 3.11 -1.98 11.19
N GLN A 8 2.33 -3.05 11.03
CA GLN A 8 2.28 -3.81 9.80
C GLN A 8 1.81 -2.97 8.60
N ARG A 9 0.80 -2.11 8.79
CA ARG A 9 0.32 -1.16 7.76
C ARG A 9 1.40 -0.15 7.37
N PHE A 10 2.10 0.40 8.35
CA PHE A 10 3.20 1.33 8.10
C PHE A 10 4.33 0.68 7.28
N PHE A 11 4.84 -0.48 7.72
CA PHE A 11 5.91 -1.17 7.03
C PHE A 11 5.50 -1.67 5.64
N PHE A 12 4.24 -2.07 5.45
CA PHE A 12 3.72 -2.42 4.13
C PHE A 12 3.80 -1.23 3.15
N ASN A 13 3.30 -0.06 3.55
CA ASN A 13 3.34 1.14 2.70
C ASN A 13 4.77 1.66 2.50
N LEU A 14 5.63 1.58 3.52
CA LEU A 14 7.03 1.95 3.39
C LEU A 14 7.77 1.01 2.42
N GLY A 15 7.54 -0.31 2.52
CA GLY A 15 8.09 -1.29 1.60
C GLY A 15 7.58 -1.11 0.17
N ALA A 16 6.30 -0.78 0.01
CA ALA A 16 5.70 -0.40 -1.26
C ALA A 16 6.38 0.83 -1.89
N LEU A 17 6.64 1.87 -1.09
CA LEU A 17 7.35 3.06 -1.54
C LEU A 17 8.79 2.74 -1.96
N ALA A 18 9.49 1.89 -1.21
CA ALA A 18 10.83 1.43 -1.58
C ALA A 18 10.81 0.65 -2.90
N ALA A 19 9.85 -0.26 -3.09
CA ALA A 19 9.67 -1.00 -4.34
C ALA A 19 9.38 -0.06 -5.52
N ALA A 20 8.54 0.96 -5.31
CA ALA A 20 8.28 1.99 -6.31
C ALA A 20 9.55 2.73 -6.73
N VAL A 21 10.37 3.16 -5.77
CA VAL A 21 11.65 3.82 -6.04
C VAL A 21 12.59 2.91 -6.83
N LEU A 22 12.66 1.62 -6.49
CA LEU A 22 13.47 0.66 -7.24
C LEU A 22 12.97 0.48 -8.68
N LEU A 23 11.66 0.44 -8.92
CA LEU A 23 11.09 0.37 -10.28
C LEU A 23 11.42 1.62 -11.09
N MET A 24 11.26 2.81 -10.49
CA MET A 24 11.59 4.08 -11.14
C MET A 24 13.10 4.15 -11.47
N MET A 25 13.95 3.80 -10.51
CA MET A 25 15.40 3.73 -10.72
C MET A 25 15.75 2.73 -11.82
N ALA A 26 15.14 1.55 -11.82
CA ALA A 26 15.41 0.54 -12.84
C ALA A 26 15.06 1.07 -14.23
N ALA A 27 13.88 1.66 -14.38
CA ALA A 27 13.42 2.22 -15.65
C ALA A 27 14.29 3.38 -16.16
N VAL A 28 14.93 4.16 -15.29
CA VAL A 28 15.79 5.28 -15.73
C VAL A 28 17.24 4.84 -15.93
N ALA A 29 17.77 3.97 -15.06
CA ALA A 29 19.19 3.63 -15.01
C ALA A 29 19.61 2.47 -15.93
N PHE A 30 18.71 1.53 -16.22
CA PHE A 30 19.07 0.32 -16.97
C PHE A 30 18.53 0.30 -18.40
N GLY A 31 19.17 -0.52 -19.24
CA GLY A 31 18.71 -0.80 -20.59
C GLY A 31 17.44 -1.66 -20.63
N PRO A 32 16.68 -1.65 -21.75
CA PRO A 32 15.34 -2.25 -21.84
C PRO A 32 15.26 -3.73 -21.41
N GLY A 33 16.26 -4.54 -21.75
CA GLY A 33 16.28 -5.96 -21.37
C GLY A 33 16.42 -6.19 -19.86
N ALA A 34 17.25 -5.39 -19.18
CA ALA A 34 17.43 -5.50 -17.73
C ALA A 34 16.20 -5.01 -16.97
N VAL A 35 15.55 -3.94 -17.45
CA VAL A 35 14.31 -3.42 -16.85
C VAL A 35 13.20 -4.46 -16.86
N LYS A 36 13.06 -5.20 -17.96
CA LYS A 36 12.04 -6.26 -18.09
C LYS A 36 12.19 -7.34 -17.01
N GLY A 37 13.43 -7.78 -16.75
CA GLY A 37 13.71 -8.77 -15.69
C GLY A 37 13.49 -8.23 -14.28
N VAL A 38 13.96 -7.01 -14.01
CA VAL A 38 13.81 -6.36 -12.70
C VAL A 38 12.34 -6.04 -12.41
N GLY A 39 11.61 -5.48 -13.37
CA GLY A 39 10.19 -5.17 -13.28
C GLY A 39 9.35 -6.42 -13.00
N LEU A 40 9.62 -7.53 -13.69
CA LEU A 40 8.96 -8.80 -13.41
C LEU A 40 9.24 -9.32 -12.00
N GLY A 41 10.51 -9.30 -11.56
CA GLY A 41 10.88 -9.74 -10.22
C GLY A 41 10.22 -8.93 -9.11
N ILE A 42 10.25 -7.60 -9.23
CA ILE A 42 9.61 -6.70 -8.26
C ILE A 42 8.08 -6.83 -8.33
N GLY A 43 7.49 -6.95 -9.52
CA GLY A 43 6.05 -7.15 -9.72
C GLY A 43 5.53 -8.42 -9.04
N VAL A 44 6.23 -9.55 -9.21
CA VAL A 44 5.87 -10.82 -8.53
C VAL A 44 5.97 -10.67 -7.01
N ALA A 45 7.07 -10.11 -6.50
CA ALA A 45 7.25 -9.90 -5.06
C ALA A 45 6.16 -8.99 -4.48
N ALA A 46 5.88 -7.85 -5.13
CA ALA A 46 4.85 -6.91 -4.72
C ALA A 46 3.44 -7.53 -4.76
N CYS A 47 3.15 -8.35 -5.77
CA CYS A 47 1.88 -9.07 -5.89
C CYS A 47 1.68 -10.04 -4.72
N VAL A 48 2.67 -10.89 -4.45
CA VAL A 48 2.63 -11.86 -3.34
C VAL A 48 2.45 -11.14 -2.00
N ILE A 49 3.26 -10.11 -1.73
CA ILE A 49 3.19 -9.35 -0.48
C ILE A 49 1.82 -8.67 -0.32
N SER A 50 1.29 -8.06 -1.39
CA SER A 50 -0.03 -7.40 -1.36
C SER A 50 -1.16 -8.39 -1.12
N LEU A 51 -1.15 -9.55 -1.78
CA LEU A 51 -2.16 -10.60 -1.58
C LEU A 51 -2.06 -11.21 -0.18
N SER A 52 -0.86 -11.47 0.33
CA SER A 52 -0.65 -11.94 1.71
C SER A 52 -1.14 -10.91 2.72
N PHE A 53 -0.95 -9.61 2.46
CA PHE A 53 -1.44 -8.54 3.31
C PHE A 53 -2.97 -8.45 3.29
N ILE A 54 -3.61 -8.57 2.12
CA ILE A 54 -5.08 -8.68 2.02
C ILE A 54 -5.58 -9.90 2.80
N ALA A 55 -4.95 -11.06 2.64
CA ALA A 55 -5.33 -12.28 3.35
C ALA A 55 -5.24 -12.11 4.87
N ALA A 56 -4.16 -11.48 5.36
CA ALA A 56 -4.00 -11.13 6.76
C ALA A 56 -5.09 -10.16 7.24
N LEU A 57 -5.40 -9.12 6.47
CA LEU A 57 -6.46 -8.17 6.79
C LEU A 57 -7.84 -8.85 6.84
N VAL A 58 -8.15 -9.73 5.89
CA VAL A 58 -9.40 -10.51 5.88
C VAL A 58 -9.49 -11.43 7.09
N HIS A 59 -8.39 -12.10 7.45
CA HIS A 59 -8.34 -12.97 8.62
C HIS A 59 -8.49 -12.19 9.94
N HIS A 60 -7.98 -10.95 9.98
CA HIS A 60 -8.06 -10.06 11.13
C HIS A 60 -9.30 -9.14 11.15
N ARG A 61 -10.30 -9.33 10.26
CA ARG A 61 -11.56 -8.55 10.16
C ARG A 61 -12.45 -8.54 11.43
N ARG A 62 -11.96 -9.02 12.57
CA ARG A 62 -12.68 -9.05 13.85
C ARG A 62 -12.38 -7.88 14.78
N LEU A 63 -11.71 -6.82 14.31
CA LEU A 63 -11.34 -5.68 15.16
C LEU A 63 -11.91 -4.36 14.60
N GLU A 64 -12.88 -3.84 15.35
CA GLU A 64 -13.65 -2.61 15.17
C GLU A 64 -12.76 -1.36 15.03
N GLY A 65 -13.18 -0.40 14.19
CA GLY A 65 -12.69 1.00 14.27
C GLY A 65 -11.91 1.55 13.06
N ASP A 66 -11.79 0.81 11.95
CA ASP A 66 -11.13 1.35 10.75
C ASP A 66 -12.06 2.24 9.90
N PRO A 67 -11.51 3.22 9.17
CA PRO A 67 -12.30 4.03 8.23
C PRO A 67 -12.86 3.13 7.11
N GLU A 68 -14.18 2.97 7.14
CA GLU A 68 -14.95 2.22 6.16
C GLU A 68 -15.32 3.13 4.98
N LEU A 69 -14.95 2.72 3.77
CA LEU A 69 -15.45 3.34 2.55
C LEU A 69 -16.55 2.46 1.95
N ARG A 70 -17.67 3.09 1.61
CA ARG A 70 -18.74 2.44 0.87
C ARG A 70 -18.44 2.53 -0.62
N VAL A 71 -18.02 1.42 -1.20
CA VAL A 71 -17.67 1.32 -2.63
C VAL A 71 -18.64 0.33 -3.28
N PHE A 72 -19.38 0.78 -4.30
CA PHE A 72 -20.39 -0.04 -5.00
C PHE A 72 -21.39 -0.76 -4.06
N GLY A 73 -21.80 -0.10 -2.97
CA GLY A 73 -22.74 -0.66 -2.00
C GLY A 73 -22.12 -1.59 -0.95
N HIS A 74 -20.88 -2.02 -1.14
CA HIS A 74 -20.13 -2.82 -0.17
C HIS A 74 -19.29 -1.94 0.76
N ILE A 75 -19.20 -2.35 2.02
CA ILE A 75 -18.35 -1.71 3.03
C ILE A 75 -16.95 -2.34 2.91
N LEU A 76 -15.97 -1.56 2.44
CA LEU A 76 -14.57 -1.97 2.39
C LEU A 76 -13.72 -1.03 3.25
N GLY A 77 -12.85 -1.60 4.08
CA GLY A 77 -11.85 -0.83 4.80
C GLY A 77 -10.85 -0.19 3.82
N LEU A 78 -10.48 1.07 4.08
CA LEU A 78 -9.48 1.83 3.30
C LEU A 78 -8.22 1.00 2.98
N TRP A 79 -7.72 0.26 3.98
CA TRP A 79 -6.52 -0.57 3.85
C TRP A 79 -6.67 -1.74 2.87
N SER A 80 -7.87 -2.33 2.79
CA SER A 80 -8.16 -3.39 1.81
C SER A 80 -8.21 -2.82 0.39
N ILE A 81 -8.73 -1.59 0.23
CA ILE A 81 -8.78 -0.91 -1.07
C ILE A 81 -7.36 -0.58 -1.54
N LEU A 82 -6.52 0.00 -0.67
CA LEU A 82 -5.13 0.32 -0.99
C LEU A 82 -4.33 -0.94 -1.34
N ALA A 83 -4.44 -2.00 -0.54
CA ALA A 83 -3.76 -3.25 -0.81
C ALA A 83 -4.25 -3.93 -2.11
N GLY A 84 -5.56 -3.84 -2.38
CA GLY A 84 -6.16 -4.31 -3.63
C GLY A 84 -5.62 -3.54 -4.85
N ALA A 85 -5.59 -2.21 -4.78
CA ALA A 85 -5.04 -1.37 -5.84
C ALA A 85 -3.56 -1.68 -6.09
N MET A 86 -2.77 -1.85 -5.02
CA MET A 86 -1.37 -2.25 -5.09
C MET A 86 -1.21 -3.62 -5.78
N ALA A 87 -2.03 -4.61 -5.43
CA ALA A 87 -2.03 -5.92 -6.07
C ALA A 87 -2.40 -5.81 -7.56
N SER A 88 -3.40 -4.99 -7.92
CA SER A 88 -3.77 -4.77 -9.32
C SER A 88 -2.64 -4.17 -10.15
N VAL A 89 -1.92 -3.17 -9.61
CA VAL A 89 -0.77 -2.57 -10.29
C VAL A 89 0.38 -3.56 -10.41
N ALA A 90 0.63 -4.38 -9.38
CA ALA A 90 1.66 -5.42 -9.43
C ALA A 90 1.35 -6.50 -10.47
N ILE A 91 0.09 -6.93 -10.58
CA ILE A 91 -0.36 -7.85 -11.64
C ILE A 91 -0.17 -7.21 -13.02
N TRP A 92 -0.53 -5.93 -13.16
CA TRP A 92 -0.34 -5.19 -14.39
C TRP A 92 1.14 -5.06 -14.77
N GLU A 93 2.05 -4.88 -13.81
CA GLU A 93 3.49 -4.90 -14.06
C GLU A 93 3.96 -6.24 -14.62
N ILE A 94 3.49 -7.36 -14.08
CA ILE A 94 3.81 -8.70 -14.59
C ILE A 94 3.31 -8.87 -16.02
N VAL A 95 2.04 -8.51 -16.28
CA VAL A 95 1.46 -8.57 -17.63
C VAL A 95 2.25 -7.67 -18.59
N GLY A 96 2.58 -6.45 -18.15
CA GLY A 96 3.39 -5.49 -18.88
C GLY A 96 4.75 -6.04 -19.29
N ALA A 97 5.42 -6.68 -18.34
CA ALA A 97 6.73 -7.29 -18.52
C ALA A 97 6.70 -8.57 -19.37
N VAL A 98 5.55 -9.23 -19.58
CA VAL A 98 5.48 -10.43 -20.43
C VAL A 98 4.94 -10.10 -21.82
N ALA A 99 3.92 -9.26 -21.90
CA ALA A 99 3.15 -9.02 -23.12
C ALA A 99 3.78 -7.99 -24.07
N PHE A 100 4.60 -7.06 -23.56
CA PHE A 100 5.15 -5.97 -24.37
C PHE A 100 6.64 -6.12 -24.66
N ASP A 101 7.06 -5.43 -25.72
CA ASP A 101 8.48 -5.29 -26.07
C ASP A 101 9.25 -4.54 -24.97
N PRO A 102 10.57 -4.81 -24.83
CA PRO A 102 11.39 -4.22 -23.78
C PRO A 102 11.36 -2.68 -23.75
N SER A 103 11.25 -2.02 -24.91
CA SER A 103 11.20 -0.56 -25.02
C SER A 103 9.91 0.02 -24.43
N VAL A 104 8.77 -0.62 -24.69
CA VAL A 104 7.46 -0.22 -24.16
C VAL A 104 7.35 -0.59 -22.68
N SER A 105 7.77 -1.82 -22.33
CA SER A 105 7.78 -2.31 -20.95
C SER A 105 8.55 -1.37 -20.02
N ARG A 106 9.67 -0.79 -20.47
CA ARG A 106 10.42 0.20 -19.69
C ARG A 106 9.58 1.40 -19.25
N TRP A 107 8.78 1.98 -20.14
CA TRP A 107 7.94 3.13 -19.82
C TRP A 107 6.74 2.74 -18.95
N LEU A 108 6.18 1.55 -19.16
CA LEU A 108 5.14 0.99 -18.31
C LEU A 108 5.64 0.75 -16.88
N THR A 109 6.84 0.20 -16.72
CA THR A 109 7.49 0.00 -15.42
C THR A 109 7.68 1.32 -14.68
N LEU A 110 8.07 2.39 -15.38
CA LEU A 110 8.17 3.73 -14.78
C LEU A 110 6.80 4.25 -14.31
N ALA A 111 5.77 4.13 -15.15
CA ALA A 111 4.42 4.56 -14.82
C ALA A 111 3.86 3.76 -13.62
N ASN A 112 4.07 2.44 -13.58
CA ASN A 112 3.68 1.59 -12.47
C ASN A 112 4.41 1.96 -11.19
N GLY A 113 5.72 2.24 -11.27
CA GLY A 113 6.50 2.77 -10.14
C GLY A 113 5.89 4.06 -9.57
N LEU A 114 5.50 5.01 -10.43
CA LEU A 114 4.85 6.26 -9.99
C LEU A 114 3.49 6.02 -9.33
N ILE A 115 2.66 5.13 -9.88
CA ILE A 115 1.35 4.79 -9.31
C ILE A 115 1.53 4.15 -7.93
N ILE A 116 2.46 3.19 -7.80
CA ILE A 116 2.78 2.53 -6.54
C ILE A 116 3.29 3.54 -5.52
N ALA A 117 4.15 4.49 -5.91
CA ALA A 117 4.61 5.56 -5.03
C ALA A 117 3.44 6.43 -4.53
N ALA A 118 2.54 6.83 -5.41
CA ALA A 118 1.36 7.61 -5.03
C ALA A 118 0.46 6.85 -4.04
N LEU A 119 0.17 5.57 -4.31
CA LEU A 119 -0.62 4.72 -3.42
C LEU A 119 0.05 4.53 -2.05
N ALA A 120 1.36 4.31 -2.02
CA ALA A 120 2.14 4.19 -0.79
C ALA A 120 2.11 5.49 0.03
N CYS A 121 2.26 6.65 -0.61
CA CYS A 121 2.13 7.94 0.05
C CYS A 121 0.74 8.14 0.64
N VAL A 122 -0.33 7.80 -0.09
CA VAL A 122 -1.70 7.85 0.44
C VAL A 122 -1.84 6.95 1.67
N GLY A 123 -1.28 5.75 1.63
CA GLY A 123 -1.29 4.82 2.77
C GLY A 123 -0.51 5.32 3.98
N LEU A 124 0.64 5.97 3.78
CA LEU A 124 1.41 6.60 4.86
C LEU A 124 0.69 7.81 5.46
N VAL A 125 0.13 8.70 4.63
CA VAL A 125 -0.67 9.84 5.11
C VAL A 125 -1.90 9.36 5.88
N ALA A 126 -2.61 8.36 5.35
CA ALA A 126 -3.74 7.76 6.05
C ALA A 126 -3.30 7.12 7.38
N HIS A 127 -2.08 6.59 7.45
CA HIS A 127 -1.53 6.04 8.68
C HIS A 127 -1.34 7.14 9.72
N GLU A 128 -0.65 8.23 9.37
CA GLU A 128 -0.38 9.35 10.27
C GLU A 128 -1.68 9.98 10.82
N ILE A 129 -2.68 10.20 9.96
CA ILE A 129 -3.98 10.74 10.38
C ILE A 129 -4.70 9.79 11.34
N CYS A 130 -4.62 8.47 11.09
CA CYS A 130 -5.21 7.48 12.00
C CYS A 130 -4.47 7.44 13.34
N THR A 131 -3.14 7.54 13.34
CA THR A 131 -2.35 7.52 14.58
C THR A 131 -2.59 8.76 15.44
N GLU A 132 -2.66 9.96 14.84
CA GLU A 132 -2.96 11.20 15.55
C GLU A 132 -4.36 11.19 16.16
N ARG A 133 -5.37 10.70 15.42
CA ARG A 133 -6.73 10.54 15.96
C ARG A 133 -6.77 9.63 17.17
N VAL A 134 -6.05 8.50 17.14
CA VAL A 134 -6.02 7.56 18.26
C VAL A 134 -5.39 8.19 19.50
N VAL A 135 -4.32 8.96 19.33
CA VAL A 135 -3.68 9.68 20.44
C VAL A 135 -4.64 10.70 21.06
N HIS A 136 -5.32 11.51 20.25
CA HIS A 136 -6.27 12.49 20.79
C HIS A 136 -7.46 11.86 21.54
N VAL A 137 -7.97 10.72 21.06
CA VAL A 137 -9.05 10.01 21.77
C VAL A 137 -8.57 9.48 23.13
N LEU A 138 -7.32 8.99 23.21
CA LEU A 138 -6.73 8.54 24.47
C LEU A 138 -6.57 9.68 25.48
N GLU A 139 -6.04 10.83 25.05
CA GLU A 139 -5.88 12.00 25.93
C GLU A 139 -7.21 12.53 26.49
N VAL A 140 -8.29 12.49 25.69
CA VAL A 140 -9.63 12.93 26.12
C VAL A 140 -10.23 11.97 27.15
N VAL A 141 -9.98 10.66 27.04
CA VAL A 141 -10.48 9.67 28.02
C VAL A 141 -9.72 9.76 29.34
N GLU A 142 -8.42 10.06 29.29
CA GLU A 142 -7.55 10.10 30.47
C GLU A 142 -7.68 11.40 31.28
N ARG A 143 -8.24 12.46 30.66
CA ARG A 143 -8.57 13.72 31.33
C ARG A 143 -10.10 13.80 31.53
N PRO A 144 -10.66 13.24 32.61
CA PRO A 144 -12.07 13.42 32.91
C PRO A 144 -12.35 14.93 33.06
N PRO A 145 -13.59 15.39 32.77
CA PRO A 145 -13.95 16.79 32.93
C PRO A 145 -13.61 17.19 34.36
N GLN A 146 -12.69 18.15 34.52
CA GLN A 146 -12.65 18.94 35.74
C GLN A 146 -13.93 19.77 35.72
N ASP A 147 -15.01 19.17 36.22
CA ASP A 147 -16.16 19.92 36.67
C ASP A 147 -15.62 20.93 37.68
N ARG A 148 -15.64 22.19 37.25
CA ARG A 148 -15.31 23.34 38.07
C ARG A 148 -16.40 23.42 39.15
N ALA A 149 -15.99 23.11 40.37
CA ALA A 149 -16.68 23.50 41.60
C ALA A 149 -16.76 25.04 41.70
#